data_AF-A0A7X6PGX9-F1
#
_entry.id   AF-A0A7X6PGX9-F1
#
_cell.length_a   1.000
_cell.length_b   1.000
_cell.length_c   1.000
_cell.angle_alpha   90.00
_cell.angle_beta   90.00
_cell.angle_gamma   90.00
#
_symmetry.space_group_name_H-M   'P 1'
#
loop_
_entity.id
_entity.type
_entity.pdbx_description
1 polymer ?
#
loop_
_entity_poly.entity_id
_entity_poly.type
_entity_poly.pdbx_seq_one_letter_code
_entity_poly.pdbx_strand_id
1 'polypeptide(L)'
;MSKTSGRNRAGGFLLSRICPTESSSGKRGISSNSKSKRVAGISFFFEEVAVIRVKQQFLRQVIQSLAENENRRAGDINIIFCSDEYLLKINREFLSHDFYTDIVTFDNSQGEILAGELYISMDRVRENSASYGVTFRKELARVVIHGVLHLAGYKDKRKTDKKEMVEKEDFYFRMFDIENSY
;
A
#
# COMPACT_ATOMS: atom_id res chain seq x y z
N MET A 1 -29.20 10.21 -52.71
CA MET A 1 -28.33 9.42 -53.60
C MET A 1 -27.22 8.86 -52.72
N SER A 2 -27.38 7.64 -52.20
CA SER A 2 -26.86 6.37 -52.74
C SER A 2 -25.57 5.99 -51.98
N LYS A 3 -25.65 5.03 -51.03
CA LYS A 3 -25.25 3.59 -51.17
C LYS A 3 -23.71 3.46 -51.28
N THR A 4 -22.97 2.62 -50.55
CA THR A 4 -23.10 1.18 -50.17
C THR A 4 -21.85 0.80 -49.33
N SER A 5 -21.94 0.05 -48.24
CA SER A 5 -21.86 -1.44 -48.13
C SER A 5 -20.57 -2.09 -48.64
N GLY A 6 -19.89 -2.85 -47.77
CA GLY A 6 -18.79 -3.76 -48.13
C GLY A 6 -18.32 -4.64 -46.97
N ARG A 7 -19.01 -5.76 -46.74
CA ARG A 7 -18.58 -6.90 -45.90
C ARG A 7 -17.38 -7.62 -46.55
N ASN A 8 -16.53 -8.26 -45.76
CA ASN A 8 -16.06 -9.60 -46.11
C ASN A 8 -15.72 -10.48 -44.90
N ARG A 9 -16.16 -11.75 -45.00
CA ARG A 9 -15.97 -12.88 -44.07
C ARG A 9 -14.73 -13.69 -44.51
N ALA A 10 -14.14 -14.50 -43.62
CA ALA A 10 -14.09 -15.98 -43.73
C ALA A 10 -13.00 -16.64 -42.86
N GLY A 11 -13.28 -17.88 -42.44
CA GLY A 11 -12.34 -18.92 -41.97
C GLY A 11 -12.11 -18.93 -40.45
N GLY A 12 -12.59 -19.88 -39.64
CA GLY A 12 -12.94 -21.27 -39.87
C GLY A 12 -11.76 -22.19 -39.53
N PHE A 13 -11.73 -22.73 -38.30
CA PHE A 13 -10.95 -23.93 -37.98
C PHE A 13 -11.71 -24.77 -36.93
N LEU A 14 -12.30 -25.87 -37.39
CA LEU A 14 -12.55 -27.07 -36.60
C LEU A 14 -11.19 -27.70 -36.30
N LEU A 15 -11.01 -28.28 -35.10
CA LEU A 15 -10.78 -29.73 -34.97
C LEU A 15 -10.69 -30.12 -33.49
N SER A 16 -11.50 -31.13 -33.19
CA SER A 16 -11.55 -31.95 -32.00
C SER A 16 -10.22 -32.64 -31.71
N ARG A 17 -9.97 -32.93 -30.42
CA ARG A 17 -9.46 -34.24 -29.98
C ARG A 17 -9.67 -34.45 -28.48
N ILE A 18 -10.53 -35.41 -28.22
CA ILE A 18 -10.75 -36.14 -26.99
C ILE A 18 -9.50 -37.01 -26.75
N CYS A 19 -9.03 -37.12 -25.51
CA CYS A 19 -8.09 -38.16 -25.07
C CYS A 19 -8.60 -38.79 -23.75
N PRO A 20 -8.27 -40.08 -23.50
CA PRO A 20 -9.15 -41.02 -22.83
C PRO A 20 -8.93 -41.15 -21.32
N THR A 21 -9.94 -41.76 -20.69
CA THR A 21 -9.94 -42.34 -19.34
C THR A 21 -9.07 -43.59 -19.26
N GLU A 22 -8.28 -43.76 -18.20
CA GLU A 22 -8.02 -45.07 -17.57
C GLU A 22 -7.70 -44.92 -16.07
N SER A 23 -8.01 -45.98 -15.35
CA SER A 23 -8.31 -46.09 -13.93
C SER A 23 -7.24 -46.79 -13.10
N SER A 24 -7.26 -46.49 -11.80
CA SER A 24 -6.88 -47.33 -10.64
C SER A 24 -5.45 -47.87 -10.50
N SER A 25 -4.78 -47.46 -9.42
CA SER A 25 -4.50 -48.34 -8.25
C SER A 25 -3.61 -47.61 -7.24
N GLY A 26 -3.95 -47.73 -5.96
CA GLY A 26 -3.49 -46.82 -4.91
C GLY A 26 -2.07 -47.06 -4.39
N LYS A 27 -1.51 -46.01 -3.77
CA LYS A 27 -0.57 -46.10 -2.65
C LYS A 27 -0.88 -45.00 -1.64
N ARG A 28 -1.05 -45.44 -0.39
CA ARG A 28 -1.06 -44.62 0.83
C ARG A 28 0.23 -43.79 0.90
N GLY A 29 0.11 -42.51 1.23
CA GLY A 29 1.26 -41.62 1.40
C GLY A 29 0.82 -40.26 1.87
N ILE A 30 0.92 -40.05 3.17
CA ILE A 30 0.74 -38.79 3.89
C ILE A 30 1.59 -37.70 3.25
N SER A 31 0.98 -36.56 2.95
CA SER A 31 1.44 -35.23 3.38
C SER A 31 0.70 -34.20 2.53
N SER A 32 -0.35 -33.65 3.11
CA SER A 32 -0.94 -32.38 2.71
C SER A 32 0.20 -31.36 2.63
N ASN A 33 0.72 -31.10 1.43
CA ASN A 33 1.73 -30.07 1.26
C ASN A 33 1.04 -28.74 1.55
N SER A 34 1.31 -28.27 2.75
CA SER A 34 0.89 -27.01 3.34
C SER A 34 1.00 -25.90 2.30
N LYS A 35 -0.14 -25.39 1.85
CA LYS A 35 -0.22 -23.99 1.40
C LYS A 35 0.27 -23.17 2.59
N SER A 36 1.57 -22.87 2.61
CA SER A 36 2.16 -21.93 3.55
C SER A 36 1.38 -20.65 3.38
N LYS A 37 0.50 -20.39 4.35
CA LYS A 37 -0.32 -19.18 4.42
C LYS A 37 0.70 -18.07 4.58
N ARG A 38 1.10 -17.40 3.48
CA ARG A 38 1.93 -16.19 3.58
C ARG A 38 1.20 -15.28 4.54
N VAL A 39 1.81 -15.07 5.71
CA VAL A 39 1.34 -14.05 6.64
C VAL A 39 1.50 -12.74 5.88
N ALA A 40 0.39 -12.02 5.72
CA ALA A 40 0.39 -10.66 5.22
C ALA A 40 1.54 -9.86 5.88
N GLY A 41 2.46 -9.38 5.06
CA GLY A 41 3.74 -8.88 5.54
C GLY A 41 3.83 -7.37 5.42
N ILE A 42 3.77 -6.66 6.56
CA ILE A 42 4.25 -5.27 6.59
C ILE A 42 5.77 -5.29 6.45
N SER A 43 6.31 -4.67 5.41
CA SER A 43 7.75 -4.70 5.10
C SER A 43 8.30 -3.28 5.02
N PHE A 44 9.57 -3.10 5.39
CA PHE A 44 10.23 -1.80 5.43
C PHE A 44 11.47 -1.83 4.54
N PHE A 45 11.58 -0.86 3.64
CA PHE A 45 12.68 -0.71 2.68
C PHE A 45 13.28 0.70 2.81
N PHE A 46 14.54 0.85 2.36
CA PHE A 46 15.29 2.10 2.46
C PHE A 46 16.02 2.33 1.14
N GLU A 47 15.68 3.42 0.45
CA GLU A 47 16.22 3.76 -0.87
C GLU A 47 16.92 5.12 -0.81
N GLU A 48 18.21 5.16 -1.13
CA GLU A 48 19.00 6.41 -1.19
C GLU A 48 18.99 7.25 0.12
N VAL A 49 18.76 6.62 1.28
CA VAL A 49 18.74 7.29 2.59
C VAL A 49 19.81 6.76 3.53
N ALA A 50 20.34 7.65 4.38
CA ALA A 50 21.18 7.25 5.50
C ALA A 50 20.41 6.33 6.45
N VAL A 51 21.10 5.35 7.06
CA VAL A 51 20.49 4.41 8.00
C VAL A 51 19.97 5.16 9.23
N ILE A 52 18.67 5.44 9.25
CA ILE A 52 17.98 6.07 10.37
C ILE A 52 17.37 4.97 11.24
N ARG A 53 17.54 5.08 12.56
CA ARG A 53 16.90 4.17 13.52
C ARG A 53 15.41 4.46 13.60
N VAL A 54 14.63 3.76 12.76
CA VAL A 54 13.18 3.71 12.81
C VAL A 54 12.75 2.56 13.74
N LYS A 55 11.81 2.81 14.67
CA LYS A 55 11.20 1.74 15.48
C LYS A 55 10.19 0.96 14.62
N GLN A 56 10.66 0.13 13.69
CA GLN A 56 9.83 -0.63 12.76
C GLN A 56 8.76 -1.48 13.48
N GLN A 57 9.08 -2.05 14.65
CA GLN A 57 8.12 -2.83 15.43
C GLN A 57 6.96 -1.98 15.95
N PHE A 58 7.22 -0.74 16.36
CA PHE A 58 6.18 0.19 16.78
C PHE A 58 5.30 0.59 15.59
N LEU A 59 5.90 0.95 14.45
CA LEU A 59 5.13 1.28 13.25
C LEU A 59 4.26 0.10 12.79
N ARG A 60 4.79 -1.12 12.85
CA ARG A 60 4.03 -2.34 12.55
C ARG A 60 2.78 -2.46 13.44
N GLN A 61 2.93 -2.23 14.75
CA GLN A 61 1.80 -2.24 15.69
C GLN A 61 0.78 -1.16 15.34
N VAL A 62 1.23 0.07 15.07
CA VAL A 62 0.36 1.17 14.65
C VAL A 62 -0.46 0.79 13.42
N ILE A 63 0.18 0.26 12.37
CA ILE A 63 -0.48 -0.12 11.12
C ILE A 63 -1.50 -1.25 11.35
N GLN A 64 -1.13 -2.27 12.12
CA GLN A 64 -2.01 -3.40 12.42
C GLN A 64 -3.25 -2.96 13.19
N SER A 65 -3.05 -2.21 14.28
CA SER A 65 -4.15 -1.72 15.11
C SER A 65 -4.99 -0.67 14.39
N LEU A 66 -4.41 0.18 13.55
CA LEU A 66 -5.16 1.12 12.71
C LEU A 66 -6.09 0.33 11.76
N ALA A 67 -5.55 -0.66 11.04
CA ALA A 67 -6.34 -1.50 10.15
C ALA A 67 -7.52 -2.18 10.88
N GLU A 68 -7.25 -2.75 12.06
CA GLU A 68 -8.29 -3.39 12.89
C GLU A 68 -9.37 -2.40 13.35
N ASN A 69 -8.99 -1.19 13.76
CA ASN A 69 -9.95 -0.15 14.18
C ASN A 69 -10.82 0.36 13.02
N GLU A 70 -10.30 0.30 11.79
CA GLU A 70 -11.07 0.60 10.58
C GLU A 70 -11.89 -0.62 10.08
N ASN A 71 -12.02 -1.69 10.90
CA ASN A 71 -12.67 -2.97 10.55
C ASN A 71 -12.07 -3.63 9.31
N ARG A 72 -10.76 -3.51 9.15
CA ARG A 72 -9.97 -4.08 8.05
C ARG A 72 -8.84 -4.96 8.59
N ARG A 73 -8.12 -5.61 7.68
CA ARG A 73 -6.94 -6.43 7.99
C ARG A 73 -5.73 -5.88 7.25
N ALA A 74 -4.61 -5.76 7.95
CA ALA A 74 -3.34 -5.45 7.30
C ALA A 74 -2.90 -6.62 6.41
N GLY A 75 -2.76 -6.34 5.12
CA GLY A 75 -2.24 -7.19 4.06
C GLY A 75 -0.75 -6.99 3.84
N ASP A 76 -0.31 -7.12 2.59
CA ASP A 76 1.05 -6.80 2.17
C ASP A 76 1.17 -5.27 2.00
N ILE A 77 1.76 -4.61 2.99
CA ILE A 77 2.00 -3.17 2.99
C ILE A 77 3.52 -2.94 2.99
N ASN A 78 4.03 -2.36 1.92
CA ASN A 78 5.44 -2.00 1.80
C ASN A 78 5.62 -0.53 2.16
N ILE A 79 6.53 -0.24 3.08
CA ILE A 79 6.91 1.13 3.42
C ILE A 79 8.32 1.36 2.92
N ILE A 80 8.48 2.28 1.98
CA ILE A 80 9.72 2.62 1.32
C ILE A 80 10.15 3.99 1.82
N PHE A 81 11.14 4.02 2.71
CA PHE A 81 11.75 5.27 3.15
C PHE A 81 12.79 5.71 2.11
N CYS A 82 12.65 6.92 1.59
CA CYS A 82 13.46 7.40 0.48
C CYS A 82 13.86 8.87 0.63
N SER A 83 14.78 9.32 -0.23
CA SER A 83 15.16 10.73 -0.36
C SER A 83 14.06 11.54 -1.05
N ASP A 84 14.10 12.85 -0.88
CA ASP A 84 13.19 13.77 -1.60
C ASP A 84 13.32 13.62 -3.12
N GLU A 85 14.54 13.45 -3.63
CA GLU A 85 14.82 13.29 -5.06
C GLU A 85 14.27 11.97 -5.60
N TYR A 86 14.37 10.89 -4.82
CA TYR A 86 13.78 9.60 -5.20
C TYR A 86 12.26 9.71 -5.26
N LEU A 87 11.63 10.29 -4.24
CA LEU A 87 10.18 10.46 -4.21
C LEU A 87 9.67 11.36 -5.34
N LEU A 88 10.41 12.41 -5.68
CA LEU A 88 10.09 13.28 -6.81
C LEU A 88 10.11 12.52 -8.15
N LYS A 89 11.07 11.61 -8.36
CA LYS A 89 11.10 10.74 -9.54
C LYS A 89 9.83 9.87 -9.60
N ILE A 90 9.45 9.23 -8.49
CA ILE A 90 8.23 8.43 -8.40
C ILE A 90 6.98 9.28 -8.70
N ASN A 91 6.89 10.48 -8.12
CA ASN A 91 5.74 11.37 -8.33
C ASN A 91 5.60 11.80 -9.81
N ARG A 92 6.73 12.01 -10.50
CA ARG A 92 6.76 12.34 -11.93
C ARG A 92 6.39 11.13 -12.80
N GLU A 93 7.05 9.99 -12.57
CA GLU A 93 6.94 8.81 -13.44
C GLU A 93 5.57 8.14 -13.35
N PHE A 94 4.98 8.06 -12.16
CA PHE A 94 3.75 7.30 -11.94
C PHE A 94 2.50 8.18 -11.82
N LEU A 95 2.64 9.44 -11.41
CA LEU A 95 1.50 10.36 -11.18
C LEU A 95 1.50 11.60 -12.08
N SER A 96 2.53 11.80 -12.92
CA SER A 96 2.69 13.02 -13.73
C SER A 96 2.69 14.31 -12.89
N HIS A 97 3.15 14.24 -11.65
CA HIS A 97 3.22 15.36 -10.72
C HIS A 97 4.67 15.80 -10.51
N ASP A 98 4.90 17.11 -10.59
CA ASP A 98 6.23 17.70 -10.45
C ASP A 98 6.33 18.62 -9.21
N PHE A 99 6.16 18.03 -8.03
CA PHE A 99 6.32 18.74 -6.76
C PHE A 99 6.80 17.78 -5.67
N TYR A 100 7.47 18.33 -4.65
CA TYR A 100 7.87 17.60 -3.46
C TYR A 100 6.68 17.35 -2.54
N THR A 101 6.61 16.15 -2.00
CA THR A 101 5.59 15.71 -1.03
C THR A 101 6.27 14.87 0.04
N ASP A 102 5.64 14.68 1.19
CA ASP A 102 6.16 13.81 2.26
C ASP A 102 5.83 12.33 1.99
N ILE A 103 4.73 12.05 1.30
CA ILE A 103 4.30 10.69 0.98
C ILE A 103 3.64 10.57 -0.40
N VAL A 104 3.87 9.42 -1.05
CA VAL A 104 3.09 8.91 -2.18
C VAL A 104 2.58 7.51 -1.83
N THR A 105 1.28 7.30 -1.99
CA THR A 105 0.62 6.02 -1.66
C THR A 105 0.08 5.37 -2.94
N PHE A 106 0.47 4.13 -3.18
CA PHE A 106 -0.13 3.27 -4.21
C PHE A 106 -1.00 2.21 -3.54
N ASP A 107 -2.31 2.33 -3.76
CA ASP A 107 -3.30 1.43 -3.17
C ASP A 107 -3.46 0.16 -4.01
N ASN A 108 -3.31 -1.00 -3.36
CA ASN A 108 -3.56 -2.33 -3.91
C ASN A 108 -4.51 -3.13 -3.00
N SER A 109 -5.29 -2.43 -2.16
CA SER A 109 -6.20 -3.03 -1.20
C SER A 109 -7.35 -3.76 -1.90
N GLN A 110 -7.79 -4.89 -1.34
CA GLN A 110 -8.87 -5.70 -1.89
C GLN A 110 -9.88 -6.07 -0.79
N GLY A 111 -11.11 -5.59 -0.95
CA GLY A 111 -12.16 -5.77 0.05
C GLY A 111 -11.73 -5.20 1.40
N GLU A 112 -11.66 -6.06 2.40
CA GLU A 112 -11.26 -5.70 3.77
C GLU A 112 -9.74 -5.77 4.02
N ILE A 113 -8.94 -6.11 3.01
CA ILE A 113 -7.48 -6.26 3.17
C ILE A 113 -6.79 -4.99 2.66
N LEU A 114 -6.07 -4.30 3.56
CA LEU A 114 -5.22 -3.16 3.23
C LEU A 114 -3.90 -3.65 2.64
N ALA A 115 -3.60 -3.28 1.40
CA ALA A 115 -2.34 -3.63 0.76
C ALA A 115 -1.89 -2.49 -0.15
N GLY A 116 -0.58 -2.32 -0.31
CA GLY A 116 -0.06 -1.22 -1.11
C GLY A 116 1.36 -0.83 -0.76
N GLU A 117 1.79 0.29 -1.35
CA GLU A 117 3.13 0.83 -1.19
C GLU A 117 3.06 2.28 -0.70
N LEU A 118 3.83 2.59 0.34
CA LEU A 118 3.96 3.90 0.95
C LEU A 118 5.39 4.40 0.75
N TYR A 119 5.59 5.30 -0.20
CA TYR A 119 6.88 5.95 -0.44
C TYR A 119 6.95 7.22 0.40
N ILE A 120 7.86 7.28 1.36
CA ILE A 120 7.94 8.35 2.35
C ILE A 120 9.28 9.06 2.22
N SER A 121 9.26 10.38 2.02
CA SER A 121 10.48 11.19 2.01
C SER A 121 10.96 11.47 3.43
N MET A 122 12.15 10.97 3.74
CA MET A 122 12.77 11.20 5.05
C MET A 122 13.28 12.63 5.20
N ASP A 123 13.55 13.32 4.09
CA ASP A 123 14.00 14.70 4.08
C ASP A 123 12.84 15.65 4.35
N ARG A 124 11.71 15.45 3.67
CA ARG A 124 10.49 16.22 3.91
C ARG A 124 9.97 16.02 5.33
N VAL A 125 9.95 14.79 5.84
CA VAL A 125 9.58 14.50 7.24
C VAL A 125 10.49 15.26 8.22
N ARG A 126 11.79 15.37 7.92
CA ARG A 126 12.72 16.12 8.78
C ARG A 126 12.43 17.62 8.74
N GLU A 127 12.24 18.19 7.56
CA GLU A 127 11.89 19.61 7.39
C GLU A 127 10.55 19.97 8.05
N ASN A 128 9.52 19.13 7.86
CA ASN A 128 8.21 19.28 8.48
C ASN A 128 8.32 19.20 10.00
N SER A 129 9.06 18.23 10.54
CA SER A 129 9.23 18.07 11.99
C SER A 129 9.84 19.32 12.63
N ALA A 130 10.84 19.93 12.00
CA ALA A 130 11.44 21.18 12.46
C ALA A 130 10.45 22.35 12.36
N SER A 131 9.70 22.45 11.26
CA SER A 131 8.72 23.52 11.02
C SER A 131 7.54 23.47 11.99
N TYR A 132 7.10 22.27 12.37
CA TYR A 132 6.01 22.05 13.32
C TYR A 132 6.47 22.02 14.78
N GLY A 133 7.78 22.08 15.05
CA GLY A 133 8.32 21.99 16.40
C GLY A 133 8.08 20.64 17.07
N VAL A 134 7.99 19.55 16.28
CA VAL A 134 7.80 18.19 16.76
C VAL A 134 9.03 17.35 16.50
N THR A 135 9.18 16.24 17.24
CA THR A 135 10.31 15.33 16.97
C THR A 135 10.12 14.65 15.60
N PHE A 136 11.23 14.34 14.93
CA PHE A 136 11.25 13.55 13.69
C PHE A 136 10.38 12.29 13.76
N ARG A 137 10.41 11.57 14.89
CA ARG A 137 9.66 10.32 15.08
C ARG A 137 8.15 10.53 15.14
N LYS A 138 7.71 11.64 15.73
CA LYS A 138 6.29 12.04 15.79
C LYS A 138 5.78 12.33 14.38
N GLU A 139 6.52 13.12 13.62
CA GLU A 139 6.15 13.44 12.24
C GLU A 139 6.14 12.19 11.35
N LEU A 140 7.18 11.35 11.45
CA LEU A 140 7.24 10.10 10.69
C LEU A 140 6.03 9.19 10.98
N ALA A 141 5.64 9.06 12.26
CA ALA A 141 4.50 8.23 12.63
C ALA A 141 3.19 8.83 12.10
N ARG A 142 3.03 10.17 12.09
CA ARG A 142 1.88 10.85 11.50
C ARG A 142 1.80 10.61 9.99
N VAL A 143 2.92 10.70 9.26
CA VAL A 143 2.98 10.44 7.82
C VAL A 143 2.68 8.96 7.51
N VAL A 144 3.14 8.01 8.33
CA VAL A 144 2.76 6.59 8.18
C VAL A 144 1.26 6.38 8.43
N ILE A 145 0.69 6.98 9.48
CA ILE A 145 -0.75 6.92 9.75
C ILE A 145 -1.53 7.48 8.55
N HIS A 146 -1.10 8.63 8.03
CA HIS A 146 -1.69 9.26 6.86
C HIS A 146 -1.69 8.31 5.65
N GLY A 147 -0.56 7.68 5.34
CA GLY A 147 -0.47 6.70 4.25
C GLY A 147 -1.42 5.51 4.41
N VAL A 148 -1.52 4.94 5.62
CA VAL A 148 -2.42 3.81 5.87
C VAL A 148 -3.89 4.23 5.82
N LEU A 149 -4.23 5.44 6.25
CA LEU A 149 -5.58 5.98 6.11
C LEU A 149 -5.99 6.12 4.64
N HIS A 150 -5.08 6.50 3.74
CA HIS A 150 -5.35 6.44 2.30
C HIS A 150 -5.69 5.03 1.82
N LEU A 151 -4.95 4.01 2.28
CA LEU A 151 -5.30 2.60 1.99
C LEU A 151 -6.67 2.21 2.58
N ALA A 152 -7.05 2.80 3.72
CA ALA A 152 -8.37 2.65 4.32
C ALA A 152 -9.48 3.43 3.58
N GLY A 153 -9.15 4.18 2.53
CA GLY A 153 -10.10 4.88 1.66
C GLY A 153 -10.39 6.33 2.05
N TYR A 154 -9.68 6.88 3.03
CA TYR A 154 -9.75 8.30 3.36
C TYR A 154 -9.09 9.12 2.26
N LYS A 155 -9.62 10.33 2.03
CA LYS A 155 -9.13 11.26 1.01
C LYS A 155 -8.82 12.61 1.67
N ASP A 156 -8.05 13.45 0.99
CA ASP A 156 -7.57 14.72 1.56
C ASP A 156 -7.62 15.90 0.56
N LYS A 157 -8.15 15.67 -0.66
CA LYS A 157 -8.21 16.71 -1.71
C LYS A 157 -9.31 17.74 -1.48
N ARG A 158 -10.48 17.33 -0.98
CA ARG A 158 -11.59 18.25 -0.69
C ARG A 158 -11.48 18.72 0.76
N LYS A 159 -11.95 19.94 1.03
CA LYS A 159 -11.91 20.53 2.39
C LYS A 159 -12.61 19.66 3.45
N THR A 160 -13.71 19.02 3.09
CA THR A 160 -14.44 18.10 3.99
C THR A 160 -13.63 16.84 4.27
N ASP A 161 -13.07 16.23 3.22
CA ASP A 161 -12.29 15.00 3.34
C ASP A 161 -11.00 15.26 4.13
N LYS A 162 -10.33 16.40 3.87
CA LYS A 162 -9.16 16.83 4.64
C LYS A 162 -9.46 17.00 6.13
N LYS A 163 -10.64 17.52 6.48
CA LYS A 163 -11.03 17.67 7.87
C LYS A 163 -11.17 16.30 8.54
N GLU A 164 -11.87 15.37 7.88
CA GLU A 164 -12.02 13.99 8.36
C GLU A 164 -10.67 13.28 8.48
N MET A 165 -9.79 13.44 7.49
CA MET A 165 -8.42 12.91 7.50
C MET A 165 -7.64 13.37 8.73
N VAL A 166 -7.63 14.68 8.99
CA VAL A 166 -6.94 15.27 10.15
C VAL A 166 -7.53 14.75 11.47
N GLU A 167 -8.86 14.66 11.57
CA GLU A 167 -9.53 14.12 12.76
C GLU A 167 -9.12 12.66 13.02
N LYS A 168 -8.98 11.86 11.97
CA LYS A 168 -8.52 10.45 12.05
C LYS A 168 -7.04 10.34 12.38
N GLU A 169 -6.20 11.14 11.77
CA GLU A 169 -4.78 11.22 12.13
C GLU A 169 -4.62 11.53 13.62
N ASP A 170 -5.32 12.54 14.12
CA ASP A 170 -5.28 12.94 15.51
C ASP A 170 -5.82 11.87 16.47
N PHE A 171 -6.87 11.15 16.06
CA PHE A 171 -7.40 10.01 16.80
C PHE A 171 -6.33 8.93 16.98
N TYR A 172 -5.71 8.47 15.89
CA TYR A 172 -4.68 7.43 15.96
C TYR A 172 -3.40 7.90 16.63
N PHE A 173 -3.03 9.16 16.41
CA PHE A 173 -1.87 9.76 17.06
C PHE A 173 -1.98 9.74 18.59
N ARG A 174 -3.17 10.04 19.13
CA ARG A 174 -3.46 9.92 20.57
C ARG A 174 -3.60 8.48 21.02
N MET A 175 -4.27 7.64 20.25
CA MET A 175 -4.52 6.23 20.61
C MET A 175 -3.23 5.45 20.87
N PHE A 176 -2.21 5.65 20.04
CA PHE A 176 -0.91 4.98 20.20
C PHE A 176 0.05 5.69 21.14
N ASP A 177 -0.43 6.72 21.84
CA ASP A 177 0.37 7.55 22.74
C ASP A 177 1.73 7.91 22.10
N ILE A 178 1.68 8.42 20.87
CA ILE A 178 2.89 8.79 20.12
C ILE A 178 3.67 9.89 20.86
N GLU A 179 2.99 10.62 21.76
CA GLU A 179 3.61 11.59 22.64
C GLU A 179 4.64 10.98 23.60
N ASN A 180 4.36 9.81 24.18
CA ASN A 180 5.22 9.17 25.19
C ASN A 180 5.93 7.89 24.69
N SER A 181 5.61 7.39 23.50
CA SER A 181 6.17 6.14 22.96
C SER A 181 7.65 6.22 22.52
N TYR A 182 8.33 7.35 22.72
CA TYR A 182 9.64 7.65 22.13
C TYR A 182 10.67 8.29 23.03
#